data_AF-A0A395M0R9-F1
#
_entry.id   AF-A0A395M0R9-F1
#
_cell.length_a   1.000
_cell.length_b   1.000
_cell.length_c   1.000
_cell.angle_alpha   90.00
_cell.angle_beta   90.00
_cell.angle_gamma   90.00
#
_symmetry.space_group_name_H-M   'P 1'
#
loop_
_entity.id
_entity.type
_entity.pdbx_description
1 polymer ?
#
loop_
_entity_poly.entity_id
_entity_poly.type
_entity_poly.pdbx_seq_one_letter_code
_entity_poly.pdbx_strand_id
1 'polypeptide(L)'
;MGVASLVLGIITILVAWVPCIGWFALLPALIGLILGIAEIVQKNGTKGDNTASPVLGYVGTGLNALSIGMIIVVTLLLGRGLEEVAKEAGYSSASEMFKDIKKSIDTLQTIQTALEPEQVTKANYNRIQPGMSLAEVEAILGKTTMSEEITKSSSQDGTLFWKIDGFRFVVITFENGKVKEKNQVGLD
;
A
#
# COMPACT_ATOMS: atom_id res chain seq x y z
N MET A 1 -5.89 16.77 9.81
CA MET A 1 -6.37 15.37 9.89
C MET A 1 -7.60 15.10 9.02
N GLY A 2 -8.59 16.00 8.92
CA GLY A 2 -9.84 15.73 8.18
C GLY A 2 -9.72 15.56 6.65
N VAL A 3 -8.81 16.27 5.98
CA VAL A 3 -8.64 16.15 4.51
C VAL A 3 -7.98 14.82 4.15
N ALA A 4 -6.97 14.40 4.90
CA ALA A 4 -6.33 13.10 4.72
C ALA A 4 -7.32 11.95 4.90
N SER A 5 -8.18 11.98 5.93
CA SER A 5 -9.19 10.94 6.14
C SER A 5 -10.33 10.97 5.10
N LEU A 6 -10.65 12.14 4.55
CA LEU A 6 -11.65 12.25 3.47
C LEU A 6 -11.12 11.62 2.18
N VAL A 7 -9.88 11.95 1.82
CA VAL A 7 -9.20 11.38 0.65
C VAL A 7 -8.98 9.88 0.85
N LEU A 8 -8.49 9.45 2.02
CA LEU A 8 -8.36 8.03 2.33
C LEU A 8 -9.71 7.32 2.33
N GLY A 9 -10.78 7.96 2.81
CA GLY A 9 -12.14 7.41 2.81
C GLY A 9 -12.71 7.22 1.41
N ILE A 10 -12.47 8.18 0.50
CA ILE A 10 -12.85 8.08 -0.91
C ILE A 10 -12.04 6.96 -1.59
N ILE A 11 -10.73 6.92 -1.38
CA ILE A 11 -9.88 5.84 -1.90
C ILE A 11 -10.29 4.49 -1.29
N THR A 12 -10.65 4.45 -0.01
CA THR A 12 -11.08 3.23 0.68
C THR A 12 -12.46 2.78 0.22
N ILE A 13 -13.39 3.66 -0.13
CA ILE A 13 -14.66 3.25 -0.76
C ILE A 13 -14.41 2.70 -2.17
N LEU A 14 -13.52 3.33 -2.94
CA LEU A 14 -13.10 2.84 -4.26
C LEU A 14 -12.32 1.52 -4.16
N VAL A 15 -11.65 1.27 -3.02
CA VAL A 15 -10.84 0.06 -2.76
C VAL A 15 -11.57 -1.02 -1.94
N ALA A 16 -12.61 -0.69 -1.18
CA ALA A 16 -13.31 -1.65 -0.31
C ALA A 16 -14.25 -2.54 -1.12
N TRP A 17 -14.65 -2.09 -2.30
CA TRP A 17 -15.33 -2.90 -3.30
C TRP A 17 -14.34 -3.37 -4.38
N VAL A 18 -13.22 -3.94 -3.96
CA VAL A 18 -12.17 -4.41 -4.87
C VAL A 18 -12.30 -5.91 -5.11
N PRO A 19 -12.87 -6.32 -6.25
CA PRO A 19 -12.61 -7.64 -6.82
C PRO A 19 -11.14 -7.79 -7.31
N CYS A 20 -10.24 -6.84 -7.06
CA CYS A 20 -8.79 -7.05 -7.29
C CYS A 20 -8.15 -8.01 -6.27
N ILE A 21 -8.77 -8.28 -5.12
CA ILE A 21 -8.43 -9.49 -4.34
C ILE A 21 -8.79 -10.73 -5.17
N GLY A 22 -9.83 -10.66 -6.01
CA GLY A 22 -10.15 -11.66 -7.02
C GLY A 22 -9.05 -11.86 -8.07
N TRP A 23 -8.28 -10.82 -8.42
CA TRP A 23 -7.10 -10.95 -9.30
C TRP A 23 -5.93 -11.65 -8.59
N PHE A 24 -5.70 -11.33 -7.31
CA PHE A 24 -4.76 -12.09 -6.48
C PHE A 24 -5.26 -13.51 -6.18
N ALA A 25 -6.57 -13.73 -6.12
CA ALA A 25 -7.21 -15.04 -5.97
C ALA A 25 -7.24 -15.83 -7.28
N LEU A 26 -7.07 -15.17 -8.43
CA LEU A 26 -6.99 -15.78 -9.75
C LEU A 26 -5.76 -16.69 -9.85
N LEU A 27 -4.64 -16.31 -9.24
CA LEU A 27 -3.42 -17.12 -9.18
C LEU A 27 -3.61 -18.44 -8.40
N PRO A 28 -4.03 -18.44 -7.11
CA PRO A 28 -4.34 -19.67 -6.38
C PRO A 28 -5.56 -20.41 -6.96
N ALA A 29 -6.53 -19.72 -7.58
CA ALA A 29 -7.64 -20.37 -8.29
C ALA A 29 -7.15 -21.13 -9.54
N LEU A 30 -6.23 -20.55 -10.34
CA LEU A 30 -5.61 -21.23 -11.48
C LEU A 30 -4.79 -22.44 -11.02
N ILE A 31 -3.99 -22.27 -9.97
CA ILE A 31 -3.19 -23.35 -9.38
C ILE A 31 -4.11 -24.46 -8.86
N GLY A 32 -5.18 -24.12 -8.14
CA GLY A 32 -6.17 -25.06 -7.64
C GLY A 32 -6.96 -25.76 -8.75
N LEU A 33 -7.24 -25.07 -9.87
CA LEU A 33 -7.88 -25.66 -11.04
C LEU A 33 -6.95 -26.68 -11.73
N ILE A 34 -5.67 -26.34 -11.90
CA ILE A 34 -4.66 -27.24 -12.49
C ILE A 34 -4.45 -28.48 -11.61
N LEU A 35 -4.32 -28.31 -10.29
CA LEU A 35 -4.19 -29.41 -9.33
C LEU A 35 -5.43 -30.31 -9.33
N GLY A 36 -6.64 -29.71 -9.34
CA GLY A 36 -7.89 -30.47 -9.40
C GLY A 36 -8.05 -31.28 -10.70
N ILE A 37 -7.65 -30.70 -11.84
CA ILE A 37 -7.64 -31.43 -13.12
C ILE A 37 -6.59 -32.56 -13.11
N ALA A 38 -5.38 -32.30 -12.58
CA ALA A 38 -4.33 -33.31 -12.50
C ALA A 38 -4.72 -34.51 -11.61
N GLU A 39 -5.42 -34.27 -10.50
CA GLU A 39 -5.92 -35.32 -9.61
C GLU A 39 -6.99 -36.19 -10.29
N ILE A 40 -7.92 -35.58 -11.06
CA ILE A 40 -8.93 -36.31 -11.85
C ILE A 40 -8.27 -37.17 -12.93
N VAL A 41 -7.22 -36.67 -13.59
CA VAL A 41 -6.51 -37.39 -14.66
C VAL A 41 -5.65 -38.53 -14.11
N GLN A 42 -4.95 -38.33 -12.98
CA GLN A 42 -4.12 -39.38 -12.36
C GLN A 42 -4.97 -40.51 -11.74
N LYS A 43 -6.11 -40.17 -11.12
CA LYS A 43 -7.02 -41.16 -10.52
C LYS A 43 -7.75 -42.03 -11.56
N ASN A 44 -7.81 -41.58 -12.81
CA ASN A 44 -8.28 -42.40 -13.94
C ASN A 44 -7.22 -43.39 -14.47
N GLY A 45 -5.95 -43.28 -14.05
CA GLY A 45 -4.84 -44.14 -14.48
C GLY A 45 -4.41 -45.23 -13.47
N THR A 46 -4.80 -45.11 -12.20
CA THR A 46 -4.40 -46.06 -11.14
C THR A 46 -5.62 -46.83 -10.61
N LYS A 47 -5.67 -48.13 -10.89
CA LYS A 47 -6.60 -49.05 -10.21
C LYS A 47 -6.15 -49.24 -8.76
N GLY A 48 -6.95 -48.74 -7.82
CA GLY A 48 -7.04 -49.24 -6.44
C GLY A 48 -6.31 -48.44 -5.38
N ASP A 49 -7.04 -47.60 -4.63
CA ASP A 49 -7.33 -47.83 -3.21
C ASP A 49 -8.53 -46.94 -2.78
N ASN A 50 -9.48 -47.51 -2.04
CA ASN A 50 -10.84 -47.00 -1.83
C ASN A 50 -11.01 -46.21 -0.52
N THR A 51 -10.25 -45.14 -0.29
CA THR A 51 -10.40 -44.35 0.97
C THR A 51 -10.69 -42.87 0.80
N ALA A 52 -10.86 -42.36 -0.43
CA ALA A 52 -11.42 -41.02 -0.64
C ALA A 52 -12.34 -40.99 -1.87
N SER A 53 -13.64 -40.79 -1.64
CA SER A 53 -14.66 -40.70 -2.69
C SER A 53 -14.28 -39.61 -3.72
N PRO A 54 -14.28 -39.90 -5.03
CA PRO A 54 -13.95 -38.93 -6.10
C PRO A 54 -14.77 -37.64 -6.07
N VAL A 55 -15.90 -37.66 -5.34
CA VAL A 55 -16.86 -36.57 -5.17
C VAL A 55 -16.19 -35.28 -4.71
N LEU A 56 -15.20 -35.34 -3.82
CA LEU A 56 -14.56 -34.13 -3.28
C LEU A 56 -13.77 -33.35 -4.36
N GLY A 57 -13.13 -34.05 -5.30
CA GLY A 57 -12.38 -33.44 -6.40
C GLY A 57 -13.28 -32.76 -7.45
N TYR A 58 -14.42 -33.39 -7.77
CA TYR A 58 -15.42 -32.81 -8.67
C TYR A 58 -16.14 -31.60 -8.05
N VAL A 59 -16.45 -31.67 -6.75
CA VAL A 59 -17.04 -30.56 -6.00
C VAL A 59 -16.05 -29.39 -5.92
N GLY A 60 -14.77 -29.65 -5.66
CA GLY A 60 -13.73 -28.62 -5.60
C GLY A 60 -13.49 -27.92 -6.94
N THR A 61 -13.35 -28.68 -8.03
CA THR A 61 -13.16 -28.10 -9.38
C THR A 61 -14.40 -27.36 -9.87
N GLY A 62 -15.60 -27.88 -9.61
CA GLY A 62 -16.86 -27.20 -9.94
C GLY A 62 -17.05 -25.88 -9.19
N LEU A 63 -16.74 -25.86 -7.89
CA LEU A 63 -16.84 -24.65 -7.07
C LEU A 63 -15.82 -23.59 -7.49
N ASN A 64 -14.62 -24.00 -7.90
CA ASN A 64 -13.58 -23.09 -8.39
C ASN A 64 -13.97 -22.47 -9.74
N ALA A 65 -14.52 -23.26 -10.67
CA ALA A 65 -15.06 -22.73 -11.94
C ALA A 65 -16.22 -21.73 -11.71
N LEU A 66 -17.12 -22.00 -10.76
CA LEU A 66 -18.19 -21.09 -10.37
C LEU A 66 -17.63 -19.78 -9.77
N SER A 67 -16.58 -19.88 -8.95
CA SER A 67 -15.91 -18.73 -8.34
C SER A 67 -15.28 -17.81 -9.38
N ILE A 68 -14.61 -18.37 -10.40
CA ILE A 68 -14.07 -17.59 -11.53
C ILE A 68 -15.20 -16.88 -12.30
N GLY A 69 -16.31 -17.58 -12.57
CA GLY A 69 -17.48 -16.99 -13.21
C GLY A 69 -18.05 -15.80 -12.42
N MET A 70 -18.19 -15.95 -11.11
CA MET A 70 -18.69 -14.88 -10.23
C MET A 70 -17.73 -13.68 -10.17
N ILE A 71 -16.41 -13.92 -10.14
CA ILE A 71 -15.40 -12.84 -10.19
C ILE A 71 -15.52 -12.03 -11.47
N ILE A 72 -15.68 -12.70 -12.63
CA ILE A 72 -15.84 -12.03 -13.92
C ILE A 72 -17.12 -11.19 -13.93
N VAL A 73 -18.25 -11.75 -13.48
CA VAL A 73 -19.55 -11.05 -13.46
C VAL A 73 -19.49 -9.82 -12.55
N VAL A 74 -18.97 -9.95 -11.33
CA VAL A 74 -18.83 -8.83 -10.39
C VAL A 74 -17.92 -7.75 -10.96
N THR A 75 -16.81 -8.13 -11.59
CA THR A 75 -15.88 -7.18 -12.24
C THR A 75 -16.55 -6.41 -13.37
N LEU A 76 -17.34 -7.08 -14.21
CA LEU A 76 -18.07 -6.45 -15.31
C LEU A 76 -19.16 -5.49 -14.80
N LEU A 77 -19.93 -5.91 -13.79
CA LEU A 77 -20.98 -5.07 -13.19
C LEU A 77 -20.39 -3.82 -12.53
N LEU A 78 -19.24 -3.95 -11.88
CA LEU A 78 -18.53 -2.83 -11.29
C LEU A 78 -17.93 -1.88 -12.31
N GLY A 79 -17.30 -2.39 -13.35
CA GLY A 79 -16.77 -1.57 -14.44
C GLY A 79 -17.88 -0.72 -15.06
N ARG A 80 -19.05 -1.33 -15.31
CA ARG A 80 -20.25 -0.64 -15.83
C ARG A 80 -20.77 0.42 -14.86
N GLY A 81 -20.93 0.08 -13.59
CA GLY A 81 -21.45 1.02 -12.58
C GLY A 81 -20.51 2.20 -12.34
N LEU A 82 -19.20 1.97 -12.34
CA LEU A 82 -18.21 3.03 -12.17
C LEU A 82 -18.12 3.95 -13.40
N GLU A 83 -18.29 3.41 -14.61
CA GLU A 83 -18.43 4.21 -15.83
C GLU A 83 -19.70 5.07 -15.83
N GLU A 84 -20.81 4.55 -15.29
CA GLU A 84 -22.06 5.27 -15.17
C GLU A 84 -21.95 6.43 -14.17
N VAL A 85 -21.37 6.19 -12.99
CA VAL A 85 -21.05 7.24 -12.01
C VAL A 85 -20.11 8.30 -12.59
N ALA A 86 -19.11 7.90 -13.36
CA ALA A 86 -18.20 8.83 -14.02
C ALA A 86 -18.95 9.73 -15.01
N LYS A 87 -19.87 9.14 -15.81
CA LYS A 87 -20.69 9.90 -16.76
C LYS A 87 -21.69 10.81 -16.08
N GLU A 88 -22.34 10.37 -15.00
CA GLU A 88 -23.23 11.20 -14.18
C GLU A 88 -22.48 12.38 -13.56
N ALA A 89 -21.22 12.18 -13.17
CA ALA A 89 -20.33 13.23 -12.68
C ALA A 89 -19.74 14.14 -13.79
N GLY A 90 -20.11 13.92 -15.06
CA GLY A 90 -19.66 14.73 -16.20
C GLY A 90 -18.32 14.32 -16.82
N TYR A 91 -17.77 13.17 -16.45
CA TYR A 91 -16.52 12.63 -16.99
C TYR A 91 -16.77 11.65 -18.14
N SER A 92 -15.86 11.64 -19.12
CA SER A 92 -15.91 10.76 -20.29
C SER A 92 -15.62 9.29 -19.97
N SER A 93 -14.87 9.03 -18.89
CA SER A 93 -14.63 7.70 -18.35
C SER A 93 -14.21 7.78 -16.88
N ALA A 94 -14.33 6.65 -16.17
CA ALA A 94 -13.82 6.54 -14.81
C ALA A 94 -12.31 6.88 -14.72
N SER A 95 -11.52 6.54 -15.74
CA SER A 95 -10.08 6.81 -15.76
C SER A 95 -9.76 8.31 -15.71
N GLU A 96 -10.53 9.15 -16.40
CA GLU A 96 -10.31 10.60 -16.39
C GLU A 96 -10.66 11.19 -15.02
N MET A 97 -11.76 10.73 -14.41
CA MET A 97 -12.14 11.09 -13.05
C MET A 97 -11.04 10.72 -12.03
N PHE A 98 -10.47 9.51 -12.12
CA PHE A 98 -9.36 9.10 -11.26
C PHE A 98 -8.10 9.95 -11.45
N LYS A 99 -7.78 10.31 -12.70
CA LYS A 99 -6.61 11.12 -13.03
C LYS A 99 -6.70 12.52 -12.41
N ASP A 100 -7.87 13.14 -12.47
CA ASP A 100 -8.11 14.45 -11.87
C ASP A 100 -8.07 14.39 -10.34
N ILE A 101 -8.70 13.36 -9.75
CA ILE A 101 -8.62 13.12 -8.30
C ILE A 101 -7.16 12.97 -7.87
N LYS A 102 -6.36 12.18 -8.59
CA LYS A 102 -4.94 12.00 -8.29
C LYS A 102 -4.17 13.33 -8.35
N LYS A 103 -4.41 14.13 -9.39
CA LYS A 103 -3.77 15.44 -9.55
C LYS A 103 -4.12 16.39 -8.40
N SER A 104 -5.38 16.38 -7.95
CA SER A 104 -5.81 17.17 -6.79
C SER A 104 -5.14 16.69 -5.51
N ILE A 105 -4.99 15.37 -5.30
CA ILE A 105 -4.26 14.82 -4.14
C ILE A 105 -2.80 15.24 -4.16
N ASP A 106 -2.11 15.10 -5.30
CA ASP A 106 -0.71 15.49 -5.45
C ASP A 106 -0.53 17.00 -5.15
N THR A 107 -1.47 17.83 -5.58
CA THR A 107 -1.48 19.28 -5.31
C THR A 107 -1.69 19.57 -3.83
N LEU A 108 -2.65 18.91 -3.18
CA LEU A 108 -2.91 19.10 -1.75
C LEU A 108 -1.74 18.61 -0.89
N GLN A 109 -1.09 17.52 -1.27
CA GLN A 109 0.11 17.05 -0.60
C GLN A 109 1.26 18.05 -0.76
N THR A 110 1.44 18.61 -1.96
CA THR A 110 2.43 19.66 -2.21
C THR A 110 2.16 20.92 -1.36
N ILE A 111 0.89 21.34 -1.27
CA ILE A 111 0.49 22.49 -0.45
C ILE A 111 0.70 22.18 1.04
N GLN A 112 0.36 20.98 1.51
CA GLN A 112 0.64 20.55 2.88
C GLN A 112 2.14 20.63 3.19
N THR A 113 3.00 20.11 2.31
CA THR A 113 4.46 20.17 2.44
C THR A 113 5.01 21.60 2.38
N ALA A 114 4.39 22.49 1.60
CA ALA A 114 4.78 23.89 1.50
C ALA A 114 4.29 24.78 2.66
N LEU A 115 3.25 24.34 3.39
CA LEU A 115 2.69 25.03 4.57
C LEU A 115 3.32 24.54 5.89
N GLU A 116 3.96 23.38 5.89
CA GLU A 116 4.85 23.00 6.97
C GLU A 116 6.07 23.94 6.91
N PRO A 117 6.40 24.69 7.98
CA PRO A 117 7.59 25.53 7.97
C PRO A 117 8.79 24.64 7.61
N GLU A 118 9.79 25.16 6.90
CA GLU A 118 11.04 24.44 6.64
C GLU A 118 11.64 24.02 7.99
N GLN A 119 11.30 22.81 8.44
CA GLN A 119 11.60 22.38 9.81
C GLN A 119 13.04 21.92 9.91
N VAL A 120 13.60 21.46 8.80
CA VAL A 120 15.00 21.05 8.70
C VAL A 120 15.86 22.28 8.38
N THR A 121 15.94 23.21 9.32
CA THR A 121 16.84 24.38 9.28
C THR A 121 18.00 24.20 10.24
N LYS A 122 19.08 24.98 10.07
CA LYS A 122 20.23 24.95 11.01
C LYS A 122 19.82 25.33 12.43
N ALA A 123 18.87 26.27 12.56
CA ALA A 123 18.31 26.65 13.86
C ALA A 123 17.66 25.46 14.56
N ASN A 124 16.84 24.68 13.86
CA ASN A 124 16.20 23.50 14.42
C ASN A 124 17.19 22.34 14.64
N TYR A 125 18.13 22.12 13.73
CA TYR A 125 19.23 21.16 13.95
C TYR A 125 20.04 21.45 15.22
N ASN A 126 20.30 22.73 15.52
CA ASN A 126 21.04 23.14 16.70
C ASN A 126 20.28 22.85 18.00
N ARG A 127 18.95 22.79 17.96
CA ARG A 127 18.11 22.46 19.12
C ARG A 127 18.19 20.99 19.50
N ILE A 128 18.60 20.12 18.57
CA ILE A 128 18.73 18.68 18.83
C ILE A 128 19.98 18.41 19.65
N GLN A 129 19.81 17.67 20.74
CA GLN A 129 20.89 17.31 21.65
C GLN A 129 20.99 15.79 21.82
N PRO A 130 22.20 15.28 22.13
CA PRO A 130 22.35 13.90 22.55
C PRO A 130 21.41 13.58 23.73
N GLY A 131 20.78 12.41 23.68
CA GLY A 131 19.83 11.96 24.68
C GLY A 131 18.35 12.20 24.35
N MET A 132 18.02 13.02 23.34
CA MET A 132 16.64 13.23 22.88
C MET A 132 16.03 11.96 22.28
N SER A 133 14.73 11.77 22.47
CA SER A 133 13.96 10.70 21.83
C SER A 133 13.64 11.03 20.37
N LEU A 134 13.29 9.99 19.59
CA LEU A 134 12.82 10.17 18.21
C LEU A 134 11.64 11.15 18.13
N ALA A 135 10.68 11.07 19.06
CA ALA A 135 9.51 11.94 19.09
C ALA A 135 9.89 13.42 19.30
N GLU A 136 10.88 13.70 20.15
CA GLU A 136 11.39 15.07 20.35
C GLU A 136 12.12 15.59 19.11
N VAL A 137 12.87 14.73 18.42
CA VAL A 137 13.55 15.07 17.17
C VAL A 137 12.53 15.35 16.05
N GLU A 138 11.50 14.51 15.90
CA GLU A 138 10.44 14.71 14.90
C GLU A 138 9.60 15.96 15.18
N ALA A 139 9.44 16.35 16.44
CA ALA A 139 8.79 17.61 16.79
C ALA A 139 9.59 18.85 16.37
N ILE A 140 10.92 18.70 16.20
CA ILE A 140 11.83 19.79 15.84
C ILE A 140 12.11 19.82 14.33
N LEU A 141 12.31 18.67 13.70
CA LEU A 141 12.67 18.54 12.28
C LEU A 141 11.51 18.13 11.36
N GLY A 142 10.35 17.80 11.92
CA GLY A 142 9.29 17.11 11.20
C GLY A 142 9.57 15.60 11.09
N LYS A 143 8.62 14.87 10.52
CA LYS A 143 8.79 13.43 10.26
C LYS A 143 9.70 13.23 9.06
N THR A 144 10.62 12.27 9.14
CA THR A 144 11.44 11.88 7.99
C THR A 144 10.63 11.02 7.01
N THR A 145 10.71 11.36 5.73
CA THR A 145 10.15 10.56 4.63
C THR A 145 10.98 9.33 4.29
N MET A 146 12.25 9.27 4.70
CA MET A 146 13.14 8.12 4.44
C MET A 146 13.07 7.04 5.53
N SER A 147 12.32 7.30 6.62
CA SER A 147 12.07 6.29 7.67
C SER A 147 11.27 5.09 7.16
N GLU A 148 10.42 5.23 6.14
CA GLU A 148 9.58 4.11 5.72
C GLU A 148 10.34 3.07 4.87
N GLU A 149 11.41 3.45 4.17
CA GLU A 149 12.17 2.53 3.31
C GLU A 149 13.37 1.84 4.00
N ILE A 150 14.00 2.50 4.99
CA ILE A 150 15.20 1.96 5.65
C ILE A 150 14.85 1.16 6.92
N THR A 151 13.67 1.38 7.52
CA THR A 151 13.33 0.84 8.85
C THR A 151 12.40 -0.38 8.79
N LYS A 152 12.71 -1.37 7.93
CA LYS A 152 12.18 -2.75 8.08
C LYS A 152 12.87 -3.57 9.18
N SER A 153 13.65 -2.90 10.04
CA SER A 153 14.24 -3.48 11.24
C SER A 153 13.84 -2.64 12.43
N SER A 154 12.88 -3.19 13.17
CA SER A 154 12.23 -2.65 14.36
C SER A 154 13.16 -2.49 15.55
N SER A 155 14.02 -1.49 15.52
CA SER A 155 14.73 -1.02 16.72
C SER A 155 14.70 0.50 16.69
N GLN A 156 14.43 1.12 17.82
CA GLN A 156 14.59 2.57 18.03
C GLN A 156 16.08 3.01 17.96
N ASP A 157 16.92 2.16 17.36
CA ASP A 157 18.36 2.19 17.29
C ASP A 157 18.72 2.09 15.80
N GLY A 158 19.49 3.05 15.32
CA GLY A 158 19.80 3.18 13.91
C GLY A 158 19.92 4.63 13.45
N THR A 159 20.30 4.80 12.20
CA THR A 159 20.56 6.11 11.61
C THR A 159 19.40 6.54 10.73
N LEU A 160 18.82 7.71 11.02
CA LEU A 160 17.71 8.30 10.29
C LEU A 160 18.16 9.55 9.51
N PHE A 161 17.52 9.77 8.37
CA PHE A 161 17.87 10.82 7.41
C PHE A 161 16.71 11.78 7.18
N TRP A 162 16.94 13.07 7.31
CA TRP A 162 16.01 14.12 6.90
C TRP A 162 16.58 14.81 5.66
N LYS A 163 16.01 14.49 4.49
CA LYS A 163 16.39 15.11 3.21
C LYS A 163 15.62 16.42 3.04
N ILE A 164 16.34 17.47 2.64
CA ILE A 164 15.78 18.80 2.41
C ILE A 164 15.61 19.02 0.91
N ASP A 165 16.73 19.19 0.20
CA ASP A 165 16.78 19.26 -1.26
C ASP A 165 18.21 19.04 -1.76
N GLY A 166 18.38 18.50 -2.97
CA GLY A 166 19.69 18.19 -3.57
C GLY A 166 20.57 17.34 -2.65
N PHE A 167 21.74 17.88 -2.26
CA PHE A 167 22.72 17.28 -1.34
C PHE A 167 22.60 17.75 0.12
N ARG A 168 21.54 18.50 0.46
CA ARG A 168 21.33 18.99 1.84
C ARG A 168 20.54 17.97 2.64
N PHE A 169 21.10 17.53 3.77
CA PHE A 169 20.46 16.54 4.64
C PHE A 169 20.96 16.61 6.07
N VAL A 170 20.12 16.14 6.99
CA VAL A 170 20.46 15.90 8.40
C VAL A 170 20.44 14.39 8.65
N VAL A 171 21.45 13.92 9.38
CA VAL A 171 21.59 12.52 9.79
C VAL A 171 21.61 12.46 11.31
N ILE A 172 20.77 11.62 11.90
CA ILE A 172 20.72 11.43 13.34
C ILE A 172 20.80 9.94 13.65
N THR A 173 21.78 9.57 14.46
CA THR A 173 21.96 8.20 14.93
C THR A 173 21.35 8.05 16.30
N PHE A 174 20.47 7.08 16.44
CA PHE A 174 19.83 6.70 17.69
C PHE A 174 20.47 5.42 18.23
N GLU A 175 20.65 5.37 19.55
CA GLU A 175 21.08 4.20 20.31
C GLU A 175 20.27 4.13 21.61
N ASN A 176 19.73 2.96 21.92
CA ASN A 176 18.72 2.76 22.97
C ASN A 176 17.55 3.76 22.89
N GLY A 177 17.06 4.07 21.69
CA GLY A 177 15.96 5.02 21.48
C GLY A 177 16.29 6.49 21.69
N LYS A 178 17.57 6.85 21.86
CA LYS A 178 18.02 8.22 22.13
C LYS A 178 19.07 8.68 21.14
N VAL A 179 19.09 9.97 20.84
CA VAL A 179 20.11 10.59 19.98
C VAL A 179 21.50 10.34 20.57
N LYS A 180 22.32 9.61 19.82
CA LYS A 180 23.74 9.41 20.13
C LYS A 180 24.59 10.42 19.39
N GLU A 181 24.32 10.58 18.10
CA GLU A 181 25.13 11.39 17.20
C GLU A 181 24.22 12.15 16.23
N LYS A 182 24.65 13.36 15.85
CA LYS A 182 23.99 14.16 14.83
C LYS A 182 25.04 14.71 13.85
N ASN A 183 24.72 14.64 12.57
CA ASN A 183 25.52 15.14 11.47
C ASN A 183 24.64 15.92 10.50
N GLN A 184 25.19 16.95 9.86
CA GLN A 184 24.46 17.77 8.90
C GLN A 184 25.34 18.10 7.71
N VAL A 185 24.74 18.16 6.53
CA VAL A 185 25.41 18.55 5.29
C VAL A 185 24.59 19.65 4.62
N GLY A 186 25.24 20.79 4.37
CA GLY A 186 24.68 21.89 3.59
C GLY A 186 23.58 22.70 4.27
N LEU A 187 23.46 22.67 5.61
CA LEU A 187 22.67 23.66 6.35
C LEU A 187 23.53 24.87 6.73
N ASP A 188 23.12 26.05 6.23
CA ASP A 188 23.73 27.36 6.50
C ASP A 188 23.14 28.09 7.70
#